data_AF-A0A7R8WTJ2-F1
#
_entry.id   AF-A0A7R8WTJ2-F1
#
_cell.length_a   1.000
_cell.length_b   1.000
_cell.length_c   1.000
_cell.angle_alpha   90.00
_cell.angle_beta   90.00
_cell.angle_gamma   90.00
#
_symmetry.space_group_name_H-M   'P 1'
#
loop_
_entity.id
_entity.type
_entity.pdbx_description
1 polymer ?
#
loop_
_entity_poly.entity_id
_entity_poly.type
_entity_poly.pdbx_seq_one_letter_code
_entity_poly.pdbx_strand_id
1 'polypeptide(L)'
;MSALGFGFIEIGTVTPKPQDGNPKPRLFRLKEDEGLINRMGFNNDGVDAMVERLKKFKPKDVILGGNIGKNKVTPNEEAINDYVICFEKLFDFVDYFVVN
;
A
#
# COMPACT_ATOMS: atom_id res chain seq x y z
N MET A 1 -3.37 -7.86 -12.67
CA MET A 1 -3.25 -6.46 -13.12
C MET A 1 -2.32 -6.34 -14.32
N SER A 2 -1.06 -6.78 -14.26
CA SER A 2 -0.13 -6.71 -15.41
C SER A 2 -0.70 -7.34 -16.70
N ALA A 3 -1.28 -8.54 -16.61
CA ALA A 3 -1.91 -9.22 -17.74
C ALA A 3 -3.16 -8.52 -18.31
N LEU A 4 -3.68 -7.47 -17.66
CA LEU A 4 -4.82 -6.68 -18.13
C LEU A 4 -4.39 -5.45 -18.96
N GLY A 5 -3.08 -5.26 -19.19
CA GLY A 5 -2.56 -4.21 -20.07
C GLY A 5 -2.17 -2.89 -19.38
N PHE A 6 -2.03 -2.87 -18.05
CA PHE A 6 -1.55 -1.67 -17.34
C PHE A 6 -0.04 -1.47 -17.55
N GLY A 7 0.37 -0.24 -17.90
CA GLY A 7 1.79 0.10 -18.12
C GLY A 7 2.64 0.18 -16.85
N PHE A 8 2.02 0.40 -15.69
CA PHE A 8 2.63 0.30 -14.36
C PHE A 8 1.57 -0.05 -13.31
N ILE A 9 1.99 -0.49 -12.14
CA ILE A 9 1.12 -0.83 -11.00
C ILE A 9 1.68 -0.18 -9.75
N GLU A 10 0.84 0.44 -8.93
CA GLU A 10 1.18 0.86 -7.57
C GLU A 10 0.52 -0.09 -6.56
N ILE A 11 1.29 -0.59 -5.61
CA ILE A 11 0.81 -1.43 -4.51
C ILE A 11 0.91 -0.70 -3.17
N GLY A 12 0.01 -1.02 -2.23
CA GLY A 12 -0.10 -0.34 -0.94
C GLY A 12 -1.47 0.36 -0.81
N THR A 13 -1.61 1.37 0.04
CA THR A 13 -0.61 1.87 0.99
C THR A 13 -0.27 0.81 2.05
N VAL A 14 1.02 0.54 2.23
CA VAL A 14 1.52 -0.40 3.23
C VAL A 14 2.14 0.34 4.42
N THR A 15 2.05 -0.25 5.59
CA THR A 15 2.60 0.28 6.84
C THR A 15 3.58 -0.73 7.45
N PRO A 16 4.45 -0.33 8.40
CA PRO A 16 5.40 -1.26 9.02
C PRO A 16 4.72 -2.49 9.64
N LYS A 17 3.67 -2.26 10.43
CA LYS A 17 2.88 -3.31 11.08
C LYS A 17 1.53 -3.52 10.39
N PRO A 18 0.95 -4.73 10.47
CA PRO A 18 -0.43 -4.97 10.05
C PRO A 18 -1.42 -4.06 10.79
N GLN A 19 -2.49 -3.68 10.12
CA GLN A 19 -3.61 -2.99 10.75
C GLN A 19 -4.93 -3.21 10.01
N ASP A 20 -6.02 -3.29 10.75
CA ASP A 20 -7.35 -3.60 10.20
C ASP A 20 -7.98 -2.46 9.41
N GLY A 21 -7.50 -1.23 9.60
CA GLY A 21 -8.10 0.01 9.10
C GLY A 21 -9.30 0.50 9.93
N ASN A 22 -10.17 1.31 9.34
CA ASN A 22 -11.34 1.85 10.05
C ASN A 22 -12.48 0.82 10.16
N PRO A 23 -13.39 0.90 11.15
CA PRO A 23 -14.53 -0.01 11.23
C PRO A 23 -15.39 -0.04 9.96
N LYS A 24 -15.98 -1.20 9.65
CA LYS A 24 -16.93 -1.36 8.53
C LYS A 24 -18.33 -0.85 8.94
N PRO A 25 -19.17 -0.34 8.01
CA PRO A 25 -18.93 -0.16 6.58
C PRO A 25 -18.08 1.09 6.26
N ARG A 26 -17.19 0.95 5.27
CA ARG A 26 -16.14 1.94 4.95
C ARG A 26 -15.88 2.15 3.45
N LEU A 27 -16.68 1.54 2.59
CA LEU A 27 -16.65 1.69 1.12
C LEU A 27 -18.09 1.74 0.62
N PHE A 28 -18.41 2.75 -0.18
CA PHE A 28 -19.75 3.03 -0.68
C PHE A 28 -19.68 3.29 -2.19
N ARG A 29 -20.66 2.80 -2.95
CA ARG A 29 -20.76 3.00 -4.41
C ARG A 29 -21.90 3.94 -4.73
N LEU A 30 -21.64 4.95 -5.54
CA LEU A 30 -22.62 5.87 -6.10
C LEU A 30 -22.74 5.54 -7.59
N LYS A 31 -23.63 4.60 -7.92
CA LYS A 31 -23.67 4.00 -9.27
C LYS A 31 -24.06 4.99 -10.36
N GLU A 32 -25.02 5.87 -10.07
CA GLU A 32 -25.51 6.88 -11.02
C GLU A 32 -24.42 7.91 -11.37
N ASP A 33 -23.55 8.21 -10.42
CA ASP A 33 -22.43 9.14 -10.57
C ASP A 33 -21.12 8.47 -11.02
N GLU A 34 -21.13 7.15 -11.25
CA GLU A 34 -19.92 6.33 -11.45
C GLU A 34 -18.84 6.54 -10.36
N GLY A 35 -19.29 6.85 -9.12
CA GLY A 35 -18.45 7.30 -8.02
C GLY A 35 -18.21 6.29 -6.90
N LEU A 36 -17.15 6.50 -6.13
CA LEU A 36 -16.81 5.75 -4.91
C LEU A 36 -16.49 6.70 -3.75
N ILE A 37 -17.03 6.39 -2.56
CA ILE A 37 -16.62 7.03 -1.31
C ILE A 37 -15.96 5.97 -0.43
N ASN A 38 -14.75 6.24 0.07
CA ASN A 38 -14.05 5.32 0.95
C ASN A 38 -13.46 6.04 2.16
N ARG A 39 -13.39 5.30 3.28
CA ARG A 39 -12.69 5.68 4.50
C ARG A 39 -11.97 4.46 5.05
N MET A 40 -11.22 3.79 4.19
CA MET A 40 -10.63 2.46 4.47
C MET A 40 -9.60 2.50 5.60
N GLY A 41 -8.73 3.52 5.62
CA GLY A 41 -7.76 3.74 6.70
C GLY A 41 -6.56 2.78 6.66
N PHE A 42 -5.97 2.56 5.48
CA PHE A 42 -4.78 1.71 5.27
C PHE A 42 -4.89 0.30 5.87
N ASN A 43 -5.98 -0.42 5.60
CA ASN A 43 -6.07 -1.82 6.00
C ASN A 43 -5.09 -2.68 5.20
N ASN A 44 -4.08 -3.26 5.85
CA ASN A 44 -3.01 -4.03 5.20
C ASN A 44 -2.34 -5.01 6.19
N ASP A 45 -1.62 -6.00 5.65
CA ASP A 45 -0.97 -7.05 6.44
C ASP A 45 0.47 -6.71 6.87
N GLY A 46 0.89 -5.46 6.72
CA GLY A 46 2.24 -4.98 7.01
C GLY A 46 3.24 -5.22 5.88
N VAL A 47 4.37 -4.51 5.97
CA VAL A 47 5.42 -4.53 4.93
C VAL A 47 6.12 -5.88 4.83
N ASP A 48 6.30 -6.63 5.92
CA ASP A 48 6.93 -7.94 5.89
C ASP A 48 6.11 -8.95 5.07
N ALA A 49 4.78 -8.95 5.26
CA ALA A 49 3.88 -9.80 4.47
C ALA A 49 3.87 -9.39 2.99
N MET A 50 4.03 -8.10 2.68
CA MET A 50 4.17 -7.62 1.31
C MET A 50 5.46 -8.10 0.67
N VAL A 51 6.61 -7.98 1.35
CA VAL A 51 7.92 -8.46 0.88
C VAL A 51 7.88 -9.95 0.56
N GLU A 52 7.28 -10.77 1.43
CA GLU A 52 7.16 -12.22 1.20
C GLU A 52 6.30 -12.56 -0.03
N ARG A 53 5.31 -11.72 -0.38
CA ARG A 53 4.55 -11.88 -1.62
C ARG A 53 5.37 -11.47 -2.84
N LEU A 54 6.13 -10.37 -2.74
CA LEU A 54 6.96 -9.87 -3.84
C LEU A 54 8.11 -10.82 -4.17
N LYS A 55 8.74 -11.45 -3.17
CA LYS A 55 9.74 -12.51 -3.40
C LYS A 55 9.21 -13.66 -4.26
N LYS A 56 7.93 -13.97 -4.15
CA LYS A 56 7.29 -15.09 -4.89
C LYS A 56 6.74 -14.67 -6.25
N PHE A 57 6.25 -13.43 -6.37
CA PHE A 57 5.42 -13.01 -7.49
C PHE A 57 5.74 -11.63 -8.05
N LYS A 58 6.98 -11.13 -7.92
CA LYS A 58 7.37 -9.86 -8.55
C LYS A 58 7.11 -9.92 -10.08
N PRO A 59 6.22 -9.08 -10.61
CA PRO A 59 6.00 -8.99 -12.06
C PRO A 59 7.28 -8.55 -12.77
N LYS A 60 7.62 -9.15 -13.91
CA LYS A 60 8.84 -8.82 -14.65
C LYS A 60 8.65 -7.75 -15.72
N ASP A 61 7.44 -7.66 -16.29
CA ASP A 61 7.16 -6.87 -17.49
C ASP A 61 6.35 -5.59 -17.18
N VAL A 62 6.33 -5.13 -15.94
CA VAL A 62 5.59 -3.93 -15.54
C VAL A 62 6.33 -3.21 -14.42
N ILE A 63 6.35 -1.88 -14.47
CA ILE A 63 6.91 -1.03 -13.41
C ILE A 63 6.01 -1.15 -12.18
N LEU A 64 6.62 -1.41 -11.03
CA LEU A 64 5.93 -1.63 -9.76
C LEU A 64 6.30 -0.54 -8.75
N GLY A 65 5.32 0.26 -8.33
CA GLY A 65 5.47 1.28 -7.29
C GLY A 65 5.08 0.78 -5.90
N GLY A 66 5.82 1.19 -4.87
CA GLY A 66 5.49 0.95 -3.47
C GLY A 66 4.93 2.21 -2.80
N ASN A 67 3.63 2.23 -2.52
CA ASN A 67 2.99 3.27 -1.72
C ASN A 67 3.14 2.95 -0.23
N ILE A 68 3.86 3.81 0.49
CA ILE A 68 4.22 3.63 1.89
C ILE A 68 3.53 4.69 2.76
N GLY A 69 3.12 4.28 3.96
CA GLY A 69 2.40 5.13 4.90
C GLY A 69 2.75 4.81 6.35
N LYS A 70 2.32 5.70 7.24
CA LYS A 70 2.47 5.55 8.69
C LYS A 70 1.39 4.64 9.28
N ASN A 71 1.75 3.80 10.26
CA ASN A 71 0.76 3.09 11.07
C ASN A 71 -0.15 4.09 11.81
N LYS A 72 -1.43 3.71 12.00
CA LYS A 72 -2.43 4.59 12.64
C LYS A 72 -2.04 5.01 14.07
N VAL A 73 -1.38 4.12 14.81
CA VAL A 73 -1.02 4.30 16.22
C VAL A 73 0.30 5.04 16.43
N THR A 74 1.13 5.17 15.40
CA THR A 74 2.41 5.88 15.49
C THR A 74 2.14 7.37 15.67
N PRO A 75 2.73 8.06 16.67
CA PRO A 75 2.65 9.52 16.78
C PRO A 75 3.19 10.22 15.54
N ASN A 76 2.77 11.45 15.29
CA ASN A 76 3.23 12.17 14.09
C ASN A 76 4.71 12.54 14.17
N GLU A 77 5.21 12.77 15.38
CA GLU A 77 6.60 13.07 15.69
C GLU A 77 7.52 11.88 15.33
N GLU A 78 6.96 10.67 15.33
CA GLU A 78 7.67 9.42 14.99
C GLU A 78 7.35 8.91 13.58
N ALA A 79 6.54 9.65 12.80
CA ALA A 79 6.08 9.25 11.47
C ALA A 79 7.22 8.85 10.52
N ILE A 80 8.34 9.58 10.61
CA ILE A 80 9.52 9.36 9.76
C ILE A 80 10.03 7.93 9.92
N ASN A 81 9.99 7.36 11.13
CA ASN A 81 10.46 6.00 11.39
C ASN A 81 9.68 4.97 10.58
N ASP A 82 8.35 5.13 10.46
CA ASP A 82 7.52 4.21 9.69
C ASP A 82 7.82 4.26 8.20
N TYR A 83 8.06 5.45 7.66
CA TYR A 83 8.45 5.62 6.25
C TYR A 83 9.82 5.01 5.97
N VAL A 84 10.81 5.26 6.85
CA VAL A 84 12.16 4.68 6.74
C VAL A 84 12.09 3.15 6.76
N ILE A 85 11.36 2.56 7.72
CA ILE A 85 11.19 1.10 7.82
C ILE A 85 10.57 0.52 6.53
N CYS A 86 9.52 1.16 6.00
CA CYS A 86 8.89 0.66 4.78
C CYS A 86 9.81 0.80 3.56
N PHE A 87 10.53 1.93 3.46
CA PHE A 87 11.49 2.17 2.39
C PHE A 87 12.59 1.12 2.40
N GLU A 88 13.28 0.93 3.53
CA GLU A 88 14.38 -0.03 3.65
C GLU A 88 13.94 -1.45 3.31
N LYS A 89 12.75 -1.87 3.76
CA LYS A 89 12.24 -3.22 3.49
C LYS A 89 11.79 -3.44 2.05
N LEU A 90 11.37 -2.39 1.35
CA LEU A 90 10.85 -2.49 -0.03
C LEU A 90 11.85 -2.07 -1.10
N PHE A 91 12.99 -1.48 -0.73
CA PHE A 91 13.93 -0.86 -1.66
C PHE A 91 14.32 -1.78 -2.83
N ASP A 92 14.62 -3.04 -2.55
CA ASP A 92 15.02 -4.02 -3.57
C ASP A 92 13.84 -4.62 -4.37
N PHE A 93 12.60 -4.31 -3.99
CA PHE A 93 11.40 -4.98 -4.49
C PHE A 93 10.52 -4.11 -5.39
N VAL A 94 10.60 -2.78 -5.29
CA VAL A 94 9.81 -1.83 -6.08
C VAL A 94 10.71 -0.94 -6.92
N ASP A 95 10.16 -0.42 -8.02
CA ASP A 95 10.89 0.42 -8.99
C ASP A 95 10.77 1.92 -8.66
N TYR A 96 9.74 2.31 -7.89
CA TYR A 96 9.59 3.65 -7.34
C TYR A 96 8.79 3.64 -6.03
N PHE A 97 8.83 4.75 -5.31
CA PHE A 97 8.11 4.95 -4.06
C PHE A 97 7.09 6.08 -4.14
N VAL A 98 6.01 5.95 -3.39
CA VAL A 98 5.04 7.02 -3.11
C VAL A 98 4.92 7.18 -1.61
N VAL A 99 5.05 8.42 -1.13
CA VAL A 99 4.89 8.79 0.28
C VAL A 99 3.49 9.37 0.44
N ASN A 100 2.64 8.72 1.24
CA ASN A 100 1.23 9.07 1.44
C ASN A 100 0.92 9.54 2.87
#